data_AF-D5GNH6-F1
#
_entry.id   AF-D5GNH6-F1
#
_cell.length_a   1.000
_cell.length_b   1.000
_cell.length_c   1.000
_cell.angle_alpha   90.00
_cell.angle_beta   90.00
_cell.angle_gamma   90.00
#
_symmetry.space_group_name_H-M   'P 1'
#
loop_
_entity.id
_entity.type
_entity.pdbx_description
1 polymer ?
#
loop_
_entity_poly.entity_id
_entity_poly.type
_entity_poly.pdbx_seq_one_letter_code
_entity_poly.pdbx_strand_id
1 'polypeptide(L)'
;MATAKRLCIGVACANPISTLQCPTCLKLGKESFFCSQDCFKTSWSEHKIIHKQSAQTGIYDPFPNFPYTGGIRPAYPLSPTRRLPPSIRRPDYSEDGVLKTSPS
;
A
#
# COMPACT_ATOMS: atom_id res chain seq x y z
N MET A 1 -9.52 8.14 40.03
CA MET A 1 -9.91 7.64 38.70
C MET A 1 -8.80 6.73 38.20
N ALA A 2 -9.04 5.43 38.04
CA ALA A 2 -8.02 4.51 37.55
C ALA A 2 -7.84 4.71 36.03
N THR A 3 -6.74 5.34 35.63
CA THR A 3 -6.35 5.49 34.23
C THR A 3 -6.04 4.10 33.66
N ALA A 4 -6.79 3.67 32.65
CA ALA A 4 -6.51 2.45 31.92
C ALA A 4 -5.12 2.58 31.25
N LYS A 5 -4.12 1.89 31.81
CA LYS A 5 -2.77 1.87 31.25
C LYS A 5 -2.83 1.12 29.92
N ARG A 6 -2.58 1.83 28.82
CA ARG A 6 -2.44 1.19 27.50
C ARG A 6 -1.22 0.25 27.53
N LEU A 7 -1.33 -0.92 26.89
CA LEU A 7 -0.32 -1.99 26.95
C LEU A 7 0.61 -1.97 25.75
N CYS A 8 1.88 -2.33 25.97
CA CYS A 8 2.92 -2.36 24.97
C CYS A 8 2.50 -3.22 23.77
N ILE A 9 2.81 -2.75 22.55
CA ILE A 9 2.53 -3.52 21.32
C ILE A 9 3.61 -4.56 21.00
N GLY A 10 4.65 -4.65 21.84
CA GLY A 10 5.76 -5.56 21.65
C GLY A 10 5.35 -7.03 21.71
N VAL A 11 6.08 -7.87 20.97
CA VAL A 11 5.83 -9.30 20.90
C VAL A 11 6.03 -9.91 22.28
N ALA A 12 5.00 -10.62 22.77
CA ALA A 12 4.98 -11.22 24.11
C ALA A 12 5.26 -10.20 25.26
N CYS A 13 4.83 -8.95 25.12
CA CYS A 13 5.03 -7.91 26.13
C CYS A 13 3.70 -7.47 26.77
N ALA A 14 3.59 -7.58 28.10
CA ALA A 14 2.42 -7.13 28.88
C ALA A 14 2.70 -5.85 29.70
N ASN A 15 3.84 -5.21 29.48
CA ASN A 15 4.21 -3.99 30.21
C ASN A 15 3.35 -2.80 29.77
N PRO A 16 3.15 -1.81 30.65
CA PRO A 16 2.49 -0.56 30.25
C PRO A 16 3.31 0.17 29.18
N ILE A 17 2.60 0.89 28.32
CA ILE A 17 3.16 1.75 27.29
C ILE A 17 4.00 2.88 27.91
N SER A 18 5.14 3.20 27.27
CA SER A 18 5.91 4.43 27.50
C SER A 18 5.59 5.47 26.41
N THR A 19 6.22 6.64 26.46
CA THR A 19 6.11 7.65 25.40
C THR A 19 6.83 7.27 24.10
N LEU A 20 7.50 6.12 24.07
CA LEU A 20 8.26 5.64 22.92
C LEU A 20 7.34 5.15 21.79
N GLN A 21 7.33 5.88 20.67
CA GLN A 21 6.53 5.56 19.48
C GLN A 21 7.43 5.21 18.28
N CYS A 22 6.94 4.34 17.39
CA CYS A 22 7.62 4.09 16.11
C CYS A 22 7.56 5.34 15.21
N PRO A 23 8.69 5.86 14.70
CA PRO A 23 8.74 7.05 13.86
C PRO A 23 8.03 6.87 12.52
N THR A 24 8.02 5.65 11.96
CA THR A 24 7.30 5.35 10.71
C THR A 24 5.80 5.37 10.93
N CYS A 25 5.31 4.78 12.02
CA CYS A 25 3.90 4.83 12.38
C CYS A 25 3.44 6.26 12.68
N LEU A 26 4.27 7.06 13.35
CA LEU A 26 3.98 8.47 13.59
C LEU A 26 3.74 9.23 12.28
N LYS A 27 4.58 9.01 11.26
CA LYS A 27 4.39 9.58 9.91
C LYS A 27 3.14 9.06 9.20
N LEU A 28 2.76 7.81 9.47
CA LEU A 28 1.55 7.18 8.91
C LEU A 28 0.27 7.48 9.71
N GLY A 29 0.35 8.27 10.79
CA GLY A 29 -0.79 8.57 11.67
C GLY A 29 -1.29 7.35 12.47
N LYS A 30 -0.46 6.31 12.63
CA LYS A 30 -0.79 5.10 13.40
C LYS A 30 -0.25 5.20 14.83
N GLU A 31 -1.08 4.87 15.81
CA GLU A 31 -0.67 4.75 17.21
C GLU A 31 0.07 3.41 17.41
N SER A 32 1.37 3.45 17.71
CA SER A 32 2.15 2.25 18.02
C SER A 32 3.22 2.56 19.06
N PHE A 33 2.98 2.11 20.28
CA PHE A 33 3.83 2.45 21.41
C PHE A 33 4.50 1.23 22.04
N PHE A 34 5.71 1.45 22.55
CA PHE A 34 6.56 0.44 23.16
C PHE A 34 6.87 0.83 24.60
N CYS A 35 7.11 -0.15 25.47
CA CYS A 35 7.51 0.11 26.85
C CYS A 35 8.98 0.58 26.96
N SER A 36 9.85 0.15 26.04
CA SER A 36 11.29 0.45 26.06
C SER A 36 11.93 0.30 24.68
N GLN A 37 13.15 0.83 24.54
CA GLN A 37 13.92 0.73 23.30
C GLN A 37 14.36 -0.70 23.00
N ASP A 38 14.62 -1.52 24.01
CA ASP A 38 14.91 -2.94 23.83
C ASP A 38 13.70 -3.69 23.29
N CYS A 39 12.51 -3.41 23.84
CA CYS A 39 11.26 -4.01 23.36
C CYS A 39 10.97 -3.60 21.90
N PHE A 40 11.27 -2.35 21.53
CA PHE A 40 11.19 -1.91 20.14
C PHE A 40 12.14 -2.70 19.23
N LYS A 41 13.40 -2.88 19.63
CA LYS A 41 14.41 -3.60 18.82
C LYS A 41 14.07 -5.09 18.66
N THR A 42 13.64 -5.76 19.73
CA THR A 42 13.26 -7.18 19.67
C THR A 42 11.99 -7.40 18.85
N SER A 43 11.03 -6.48 18.94
CA SER A 43 9.76 -6.56 18.22
C SER A 43 9.85 -6.01 16.79
N TRP A 44 10.96 -5.41 16.37
CA TRP A 44 11.09 -4.71 15.09
C TRP A 44 10.86 -5.61 13.87
N SER A 45 11.34 -6.86 13.92
CA SER A 45 11.19 -7.84 12.85
C SER A 45 9.74 -8.11 12.49
N GLU A 46 8.86 -8.17 13.49
CA GLU A 46 7.42 -8.37 13.34
C GLU A 46 6.70 -7.04 13.10
N HIS A 47 7.07 -5.99 13.83
CA HIS A 47 6.46 -4.67 13.71
C HIS A 47 6.64 -4.06 12.32
N LYS A 48 7.80 -4.22 11.67
CA LYS A 48 8.05 -3.63 10.34
C LYS A 48 7.10 -4.15 9.24
N ILE A 49 6.45 -5.30 9.46
CA ILE A 49 5.50 -5.89 8.52
C ILE A 49 4.27 -4.99 8.36
N ILE A 50 3.83 -4.31 9.42
CA ILE A 50 2.67 -3.40 9.37
C ILE A 50 2.95 -2.10 8.59
N HIS A 51 4.21 -1.81 8.29
CA HIS A 51 4.58 -0.70 7.42
C HIS A 51 4.44 -1.07 5.94
N LYS A 52 4.68 -2.34 5.57
CA LYS A 52 4.43 -2.85 4.21
C LYS A 52 2.94 -2.85 3.87
N GLN A 53 2.07 -2.92 4.88
CA GLN A 53 0.61 -2.92 4.70
C GLN A 53 0.04 -1.58 4.19
N SER A 54 0.83 -0.52 4.02
CA SER A 54 0.38 0.64 3.24
C SER A 54 0.12 0.31 1.75
N ALA A 55 0.53 -0.87 1.29
CA ALA A 55 0.19 -1.45 -0.02
C ALA A 55 -0.98 -2.45 0.02
N GLN A 56 -1.79 -2.49 1.09
CA GLN A 56 -2.85 -3.50 1.27
C GLN A 56 -4.03 -3.42 0.32
N THR A 57 -4.16 -2.36 -0.47
CA THR A 57 -5.18 -2.31 -1.52
C THR A 57 -4.82 -3.20 -2.72
N GLY A 58 -3.62 -3.81 -2.73
CA GLY A 58 -3.10 -4.47 -3.93
C GLY A 58 -2.83 -3.49 -5.08
N ILE A 59 -3.05 -2.19 -4.83
CA ILE A 59 -2.86 -1.10 -5.78
C ILE A 59 -1.41 -0.65 -5.69
N TYR A 60 -0.68 -0.68 -6.81
CA TYR A 60 0.70 -0.24 -6.87
C TYR A 60 0.99 0.58 -8.13
N ASP A 61 2.11 1.32 -8.10
CA ASP A 61 2.67 2.03 -9.24
C ASP A 61 3.77 1.17 -9.89
N PRO A 62 3.58 0.68 -11.13
CA PRO A 62 4.58 -0.12 -11.84
C PRO A 62 5.76 0.71 -12.37
N PHE A 63 5.69 2.04 -12.32
CA PHE A 63 6.72 2.95 -12.81
C PHE A 63 7.27 3.85 -11.68
N PRO A 64 7.87 3.28 -10.63
CA PRO A 64 8.27 4.02 -9.43
C PRO A 64 9.35 5.09 -9.68
N ASN A 65 10.16 4.91 -10.74
CA ASN A 65 11.24 5.83 -11.09
C ASN A 65 10.85 6.78 -12.24
N PHE A 66 9.60 6.76 -12.71
CA PHE A 66 9.16 7.65 -13.78
C PHE A 66 8.97 9.08 -13.23
N PRO A 67 9.54 10.10 -13.89
CA PRO A 67 9.43 11.49 -13.43
C PRO A 67 8.06 12.08 -13.78
N TYR A 68 7.06 11.78 -12.95
CA TYR A 68 5.73 12.38 -13.09
C TYR A 68 5.77 13.90 -12.91
N THR A 69 5.07 14.63 -13.78
CA THR A 69 5.01 16.10 -13.76
C THR A 69 4.09 16.67 -12.67
N GLY A 70 3.34 15.82 -11.95
CA GLY A 70 2.37 16.24 -10.93
C GLY A 70 2.09 15.15 -9.89
N GLY A 71 1.00 15.29 -9.13
CA GLY A 71 0.63 14.37 -8.03
C GLY A 71 -0.15 13.11 -8.44
N ILE A 72 -0.61 13.02 -9.69
CA ILE A 72 -1.37 11.86 -10.19
C ILE A 72 -0.43 10.66 -10.34
N ARG A 73 -0.87 9.47 -9.90
CA ARG A 73 -0.13 8.21 -9.99
C ARG A 73 -1.01 7.10 -10.59
N PRO A 74 -0.42 6.14 -11.32
CA PRO A 74 -1.16 4.99 -11.80
C PRO A 74 -1.56 4.07 -10.66
N ALA A 75 -2.66 3.34 -10.86
CA ALA A 75 -3.19 2.37 -9.93
C ALA A 75 -3.32 1.01 -10.62
N TYR A 76 -2.44 0.06 -10.29
CA TYR A 76 -2.42 -1.31 -10.83
C TYR A 76 -2.74 -2.34 -9.75
N PRO A 77 -3.35 -3.50 -10.05
CA PRO A 77 -3.65 -4.00 -11.40
C PRO A 77 -4.83 -3.26 -12.06
N LEU A 78 -4.77 -3.15 -13.38
CA LEU A 78 -5.90 -2.65 -14.17
C LEU A 78 -7.04 -3.67 -14.13
N SER A 79 -8.27 -3.19 -14.27
CA SER A 79 -9.42 -4.07 -14.47
C SER A 79 -9.30 -4.85 -15.78
N PRO A 80 -9.83 -6.08 -15.89
CA PRO A 80 -9.92 -6.79 -17.15
C PRO A 80 -10.64 -5.97 -18.23
N THR A 81 -10.25 -6.16 -19.49
CA THR A 81 -10.93 -5.52 -20.62
C THR A 81 -12.40 -5.92 -20.67
N ARG A 82 -13.29 -4.92 -20.80
CA ARG A 82 -14.73 -5.16 -20.91
C ARG A 82 -15.05 -5.88 -22.23
N ARG A 83 -15.88 -6.92 -22.18
CA ARG A 83 -16.38 -7.60 -23.38
C ARG A 83 -17.48 -6.77 -24.05
N LEU A 84 -17.34 -6.57 -25.36
CA LEU A 84 -18.36 -5.94 -26.19
C LEU A 84 -19.34 -7.00 -26.73
N PRO A 85 -20.64 -6.67 -26.83
CA PRO A 85 -21.62 -7.53 -27.49
C PRO A 85 -21.21 -7.88 -28.94
N PRO A 86 -21.54 -9.10 -29.43
CA PRO A 86 -21.20 -9.51 -30.80
C PRO A 86 -21.87 -8.69 -31.91
N SER A 87 -23.00 -8.04 -31.62
CA SER A 87 -23.79 -7.28 -32.60
C SER A 87 -23.14 -5.97 -33.07
N ILE A 88 -22.14 -5.47 -32.34
CA ILE A 88 -21.44 -4.23 -32.67
C ILE A 88 -20.32 -4.56 -33.65
N ARG A 89 -20.31 -3.92 -34.82
CA ARG A 89 -19.20 -4.05 -35.77
C ARG A 89 -17.93 -3.52 -35.14
N ARG A 90 -16.87 -4.32 -35.18
CA ARG A 90 -15.57 -3.94 -34.65
C ARG A 90 -14.73 -3.28 -35.75
N PRO A 91 -13.95 -2.25 -35.42
CA PRO A 91 -12.93 -1.74 -36.34
C PRO A 91 -11.82 -2.78 -36.53
N ASP A 92 -11.03 -2.61 -37.59
CA ASP A 92 -9.95 -3.51 -37.99
C ASP A 92 -8.82 -3.66 -36.95
N TYR A 93 -8.59 -2.64 -36.12
CA TYR A 93 -7.61 -2.64 -35.03
C TYR A 93 -8.09 -3.28 -33.72
N SER A 94 -9.36 -3.71 -33.63
CA SER A 94 -9.98 -4.13 -32.37
C SER A 94 -9.40 -5.42 -31.76
N GLU A 95 -8.89 -6.31 -32.60
CA GLU A 95 -8.42 -7.64 -32.17
C GLU A 95 -6.91 -7.65 -31.90
N ASP A 96 -6.13 -6.92 -32.71
CA ASP A 96 -4.65 -6.98 -32.73
C ASP A 96 -3.96 -5.62 -32.51
N GLY A 97 -4.73 -4.52 -32.43
CA GLY A 97 -4.19 -3.18 -32.23
C GLY A 97 -3.50 -2.58 -33.47
N VAL A 98 -3.51 -3.27 -34.61
CA VAL A 98 -2.88 -2.78 -35.86
C VAL A 98 -3.94 -2.14 -36.74
N LEU A 99 -3.71 -0.87 -37.10
CA LEU A 99 -4.52 -0.18 -38.10
C LEU A 99 -4.14 -0.70 -39.49
N LYS A 100 -5.03 -1.47 -40.12
CA LYS A 100 -4.84 -2.08 -41.44
C LYS A 100 -5.18 -1.12 -42.57
N THR A 101 -5.96 -0.07 -42.29
CA THR A 101 -6.34 0.94 -43.27
C THR A 101 -5.40 2.15 -43.34
N SER A 102 -4.23 2.11 -42.67
CA SER A 102 -3.27 3.20 -42.81
C SER A 102 -2.63 3.15 -44.20
N PRO A 103 -2.71 4.22 -45.02
CA PRO A 103 -1.96 4.26 -46.27
C PRO A 103 -0.46 4.23 -45.95
N SER A 104 0.26 3.39 -46.67
CA SER A 104 1.71 3.26 -46.58
C SER A 104 2.43 4.38 -47.33
#